data_AF-A0A8H5S0Q1-F1
#
_entry.id   AF-A0A8H5S0Q1-F1
#
_cell.length_a   1.000
_cell.length_b   1.000
_cell.length_c   1.000
_cell.angle_alpha   90.00
_cell.angle_beta   90.00
_cell.angle_gamma   90.00
#
_symmetry.space_group_name_H-M   'P 1'
#
loop_
_entity.id
_entity.type
_entity.pdbx_description
1 polymer ?
#
loop_
_entity_poly.entity_id
_entity_poly.type
_entity_poly.pdbx_seq_one_letter_code
_entity_poly.pdbx_strand_id
1 'polypeptide(L)'
;MEYVTDDQVLKILNEFKENKITLVEWETPLLQRLGYPLAHQSDLLFLVPDEQINDARHIASACGLRDDNKPLSYMAEYAEKSYRYVYGESSHKFILVPISWTSIQQKELVAVDLATLPCSLWTVHVPAFCAAYLRIIMRENAGSTVRSIAKADLASVIGYSMFDMSYEGDYMPTPEDLEHLDAAEKEKMAENDALEMANALSSIKQWEFTEEAEWARDMMLQLVSGKLSYDDLPTRSRPEVWLKPKVENT
;
A
#
# COMPACT_ATOMS: atom_id res chain seq x y z
N MET A 1 8.49 -14.25 -2.85
CA MET A 1 8.27 -14.79 -1.50
C MET A 1 9.00 -16.13 -1.44
N GLU A 2 10.26 -16.14 -1.00
CA GLU A 2 10.96 -17.38 -0.69
C GLU A 2 10.34 -18.03 0.55
N TYR A 3 10.56 -19.34 0.68
CA TYR A 3 9.82 -20.26 1.53
C TYR A 3 9.72 -19.81 2.98
N VAL A 4 8.51 -19.72 3.52
CA VAL A 4 8.31 -19.75 4.97
C VAL A 4 8.76 -21.13 5.44
N THR A 5 9.98 -21.24 5.96
CA THR A 5 10.54 -22.49 6.47
C THR A 5 10.42 -22.63 7.98
N ASP A 6 9.89 -21.61 8.65
CA ASP A 6 9.67 -21.65 10.09
C ASP A 6 8.50 -22.58 10.41
N ASP A 7 8.79 -23.68 11.12
CA ASP A 7 7.82 -24.72 11.47
C ASP A 7 6.62 -24.16 12.25
N GLN A 8 6.84 -23.12 13.07
CA GLN A 8 5.79 -22.50 13.87
C GLN A 8 4.84 -21.70 12.98
N VAL A 9 5.38 -20.93 12.03
CA VAL A 9 4.56 -20.22 11.05
C VAL A 9 3.83 -21.19 10.13
N LEU A 10 4.51 -22.24 9.64
CA LEU A 10 3.87 -23.27 8.82
C LEU A 10 2.70 -23.95 9.55
N LYS A 11 2.86 -24.24 10.83
CA LYS A 11 1.78 -24.77 11.66
C LYS A 11 0.59 -23.80 11.72
N ILE A 12 0.83 -22.51 11.94
CA ILE A 12 -0.22 -21.49 12.00
C ILE A 12 -0.96 -21.37 10.68
N LEU A 13 -0.24 -21.33 9.56
CA LEU A 13 -0.85 -21.24 8.25
C LEU A 13 -1.68 -22.48 7.91
N ASN A 14 -1.27 -23.67 8.37
CA ASN A 14 -2.09 -24.88 8.28
C ASN A 14 -3.36 -24.76 9.14
N GLU A 15 -3.25 -24.32 10.39
CA GLU A 15 -4.43 -24.09 11.25
C GLU A 15 -5.37 -23.03 10.66
N PHE A 16 -4.84 -21.97 10.05
CA PHE A 16 -5.63 -20.97 9.33
C PHE A 16 -6.38 -21.59 8.15
N LYS A 17 -5.74 -22.48 7.39
CA LYS A 17 -6.40 -23.22 6.32
C LYS A 17 -7.56 -24.07 6.86
N GLU A 18 -7.33 -24.87 7.90
CA GLU A 18 -8.35 -25.75 8.48
C GLU A 18 -9.54 -24.96 9.03
N ASN A 19 -9.27 -23.79 9.62
CA ASN A 19 -10.29 -22.88 10.13
C ASN A 19 -10.85 -21.89 9.08
N LYS A 20 -10.43 -22.03 7.81
CA LYS A 20 -10.85 -21.17 6.68
C LYS A 20 -10.62 -19.67 6.92
N ILE A 21 -9.56 -19.34 7.64
CA ILE A 21 -9.12 -17.98 7.84
C ILE A 21 -8.60 -17.43 6.51
N THR A 22 -9.17 -16.31 6.09
CA THR A 22 -8.76 -15.59 4.89
C THR A 22 -7.62 -14.65 5.23
N LEU A 23 -6.52 -14.73 4.49
CA LEU A 23 -5.39 -13.82 4.62
C LEU A 23 -5.27 -12.98 3.35
N VAL A 24 -5.15 -11.67 3.51
CA VAL A 24 -4.81 -10.75 2.42
C VAL A 24 -3.44 -10.17 2.72
N GLU A 25 -2.52 -10.18 1.77
CA GLU A 25 -1.22 -9.52 1.95
C GLU A 25 -1.39 -8.03 2.28
N TRP A 26 -0.53 -7.51 3.16
CA TRP A 26 -0.57 -6.12 3.57
C TRP A 26 0.83 -5.52 3.72
N GLU A 27 0.97 -4.19 3.57
CA GLU A 27 2.24 -3.45 3.72
C GLU A 27 3.40 -4.10 2.94
N THR A 28 4.57 -4.35 3.53
CA THR A 28 5.77 -4.80 2.80
C THR A 28 5.51 -5.95 1.80
N PRO A 29 4.87 -7.08 2.19
CA PRO A 29 4.46 -8.12 1.23
C PRO A 29 3.63 -7.62 0.04
N LEU A 30 2.64 -6.77 0.30
CA LEU A 30 1.78 -6.21 -0.74
C LEU A 30 2.55 -5.22 -1.63
N LEU A 31 3.33 -4.33 -1.04
CA LEU A 31 4.17 -3.36 -1.75
C LEU A 31 5.14 -4.07 -2.71
N GLN A 32 5.81 -5.12 -2.25
CA GLN A 32 6.67 -5.95 -3.10
C GLN A 32 5.89 -6.57 -4.26
N ARG A 33 4.68 -7.08 -4.01
CA ARG A 33 3.84 -7.65 -5.08
C ARG A 33 3.41 -6.59 -6.10
N LEU A 34 3.16 -5.37 -5.65
CA LEU A 34 2.81 -4.24 -6.50
C LEU A 34 4.01 -3.64 -7.25
N GLY A 35 5.20 -4.25 -7.14
CA GLY A 35 6.39 -3.88 -7.90
C GLY A 35 7.31 -2.87 -7.22
N TYR A 36 7.05 -2.50 -5.95
CA TYR A 36 7.95 -1.61 -5.21
C TYR A 36 9.21 -2.38 -4.77
N PRO A 37 10.44 -1.99 -5.19
CA PRO A 37 11.66 -2.75 -4.94
C PRO A 37 12.16 -2.56 -3.50
N LEU A 38 11.50 -3.22 -2.57
CA LEU A 38 11.92 -3.31 -1.18
C LEU A 38 12.96 -4.40 -1.01
N ALA A 39 13.95 -4.15 -0.14
CA ALA A 39 14.84 -5.21 0.35
C ALA A 39 14.00 -6.37 0.87
N HIS A 40 14.44 -7.60 0.59
CA HIS A 40 13.70 -8.76 1.03
C HIS A 40 13.60 -8.77 2.57
N GLN A 41 12.38 -8.82 3.08
CA GLN A 41 12.08 -8.94 4.49
C GLN A 41 11.23 -10.19 4.67
N SER A 42 11.59 -10.99 5.67
CA SER A 42 10.85 -12.22 5.97
C SER A 42 9.56 -11.96 6.73
N ASP A 43 9.34 -10.73 7.24
CA ASP A 43 8.18 -10.38 8.06
C ASP A 43 6.86 -10.60 7.30
N LEU A 44 5.86 -11.08 8.03
CA LEU A 44 4.56 -11.48 7.50
C LEU A 44 3.47 -10.54 8.04
N LEU A 45 2.78 -9.88 7.12
CA LEU A 45 1.72 -8.92 7.44
C LEU A 45 0.47 -9.26 6.63
N PHE A 46 -0.63 -9.48 7.34
CA PHE A 46 -1.89 -9.87 6.73
C PHE A 46 -3.06 -9.00 7.21
N LEU A 47 -3.92 -8.61 6.28
CA LEU A 47 -5.30 -8.27 6.62
C LEU A 47 -6.10 -9.56 6.81
N VAL A 48 -6.98 -9.54 7.80
CA VAL A 48 -7.89 -10.63 8.13
C VAL A 48 -9.30 -10.04 8.23
N PRO A 49 -10.34 -10.74 7.73
CA PRO A 49 -11.73 -10.34 7.97
C PRO A 49 -12.01 -10.11 9.45
N ASP A 50 -12.74 -9.04 9.77
CA ASP A 50 -13.01 -8.61 11.14
C ASP A 50 -13.67 -9.70 12.00
N GLU A 51 -14.54 -10.50 11.41
CA GLU A 51 -15.19 -11.63 12.08
C GLU A 51 -14.24 -12.79 12.38
N GLN A 52 -13.11 -12.88 11.67
CA GLN A 52 -12.11 -13.94 11.81
C GLN A 52 -10.89 -13.52 12.64
N ILE A 53 -10.73 -12.22 12.91
CA ILE A 53 -9.50 -11.69 13.54
C ILE A 53 -9.23 -12.30 14.93
N ASN A 54 -10.28 -12.53 15.73
CA ASN A 54 -10.11 -13.10 17.07
C ASN A 54 -9.70 -14.57 17.03
N ASP A 55 -10.25 -15.34 16.10
CA ASP A 55 -9.88 -16.74 15.90
C ASP A 55 -8.45 -16.85 15.38
N ALA A 56 -8.07 -15.99 14.43
CA ALA A 56 -6.72 -15.92 13.90
C ALA A 56 -5.68 -15.61 15.00
N ARG A 57 -6.00 -14.67 15.90
CA ARG A 57 -5.17 -14.36 17.07
C ARG A 57 -5.07 -15.54 18.03
N HIS A 58 -6.20 -16.20 18.32
CA HIS A 58 -6.24 -17.33 19.23
C HIS A 58 -5.35 -18.47 18.71
N ILE A 59 -5.44 -18.78 17.41
CA ILE A 59 -4.60 -19.78 16.74
C ILE A 59 -3.12 -19.39 16.82
N ALA A 60 -2.77 -18.14 16.47
CA ALA A 60 -1.39 -17.65 16.54
C ALA A 60 -0.80 -17.82 17.95
N SER A 61 -1.52 -17.40 18.98
CA SER A 61 -1.11 -17.55 20.37
C SER A 61 -1.08 -19.01 20.84
N ALA A 62 -2.04 -19.84 20.44
CA ALA A 62 -2.08 -21.27 20.77
C ALA A 62 -0.93 -22.04 20.11
N CYS A 63 -0.47 -21.59 18.95
CA CYS A 63 0.73 -22.10 18.29
C CYS A 63 2.03 -21.57 18.90
N GLY A 64 1.95 -20.75 19.95
CA GLY A 64 3.08 -20.31 20.76
C GLY A 64 3.72 -19.00 20.30
N LEU A 65 3.12 -18.28 19.35
CA LEU A 65 3.60 -16.95 19.00
C LEU A 65 3.37 -16.01 20.19
N ARG A 66 4.41 -15.24 20.50
CA ARG A 66 4.40 -14.28 21.60
C ARG A 66 4.39 -12.88 21.04
N ASP A 67 3.65 -12.00 21.72
CA ASP A 67 3.83 -10.57 21.52
C ASP A 67 5.25 -10.19 21.92
N ASP A 68 5.82 -9.24 21.20
CA ASP A 68 7.17 -8.74 21.42
C ASP A 68 7.09 -7.29 21.88
N ASN A 69 8.07 -6.84 22.66
CA ASN A 69 8.24 -5.43 23.02
C ASN A 69 9.14 -4.67 22.03
N LYS A 70 9.38 -5.24 20.84
CA LYS A 70 10.15 -4.59 19.78
C LYS A 70 9.59 -3.22 19.38
N PRO A 71 10.45 -2.32 18.87
CA PRO A 71 10.01 -1.07 18.27
C PRO A 71 9.00 -1.30 17.15
N LEU A 72 8.06 -0.37 17.04
CA LEU A 72 7.14 -0.32 15.90
C LEU A 72 7.95 -0.05 14.63
N SER A 73 7.54 -0.67 13.53
CA SER A 73 8.20 -0.55 12.22
C SER A 73 7.20 -0.39 11.09
N TYR A 74 5.96 -0.82 11.32
CA TYR A 74 4.90 -0.94 10.32
C TYR A 74 3.78 0.08 10.55
N MET A 75 3.12 0.51 9.48
CA MET A 75 2.09 1.54 9.55
C MET A 75 0.93 1.10 10.46
N ALA A 76 0.50 -0.15 10.35
CA ALA A 76 -0.54 -0.75 11.19
C ALA A 76 -0.17 -0.79 12.69
N GLU A 77 1.12 -0.96 13.01
CA GLU A 77 1.62 -0.90 14.38
C GLU A 77 1.49 0.53 14.94
N TYR A 78 1.92 1.54 14.19
CA TYR A 78 1.78 2.95 14.59
C TYR A 78 0.32 3.41 14.72
N ALA A 79 -0.59 2.79 13.97
CA ALA A 79 -2.02 3.09 14.03
C ALA A 79 -2.73 2.39 15.20
N GLU A 80 -2.03 1.53 15.96
CA GLU A 80 -2.60 0.67 17.00
C GLU A 80 -3.77 -0.19 16.48
N LYS A 81 -3.67 -0.63 15.22
CA LYS A 81 -4.69 -1.46 14.54
C LYS A 81 -4.27 -2.90 14.33
N SER A 82 -3.08 -3.28 14.81
CA SER A 82 -2.53 -4.60 14.57
C SER A 82 -2.39 -5.44 15.83
N TYR A 83 -2.45 -6.76 15.65
CA TYR A 83 -1.95 -7.74 16.61
C TYR A 83 -0.59 -8.22 16.16
N ARG A 84 0.39 -8.06 17.04
CA ARG A 84 1.79 -8.29 16.73
C ARG A 84 2.30 -9.54 17.44
N TYR A 85 3.13 -10.26 16.71
CA TYR A 85 3.87 -11.39 17.22
C TYR A 85 5.27 -11.44 16.62
N VAL A 86 6.13 -12.27 17.19
CA VAL A 86 7.42 -12.63 16.58
C VAL A 86 7.63 -14.12 16.47
N TYR A 87 8.39 -14.52 15.45
CA TYR A 87 8.77 -15.91 15.19
C TYR A 87 10.21 -16.01 14.68
N GLY A 88 10.73 -17.23 14.66
CA GLY A 88 12.10 -17.55 14.25
C GLY A 88 13.17 -16.99 15.17
N GLU A 89 14.41 -17.44 14.97
CA GLU A 89 15.57 -17.00 15.75
C GLU A 89 15.92 -15.52 15.48
N SER A 90 15.64 -15.03 14.28
CA SER A 90 15.81 -13.62 13.91
C SER A 90 14.68 -12.71 14.43
N SER A 91 13.68 -13.29 15.11
CA SER A 91 12.51 -12.57 15.65
C SER A 91 11.82 -11.71 14.58
N HIS A 92 11.52 -12.34 13.44
CA HIS A 92 10.71 -11.75 12.37
C HIS A 92 9.31 -11.47 12.87
N LYS A 93 8.66 -10.43 12.34
CA LYS A 93 7.33 -10.04 12.78
C LYS A 93 6.24 -10.81 12.04
N PHE A 94 5.23 -11.24 12.79
CA PHE A 94 3.97 -11.76 12.26
C PHE A 94 2.84 -10.86 12.73
N ILE A 95 2.18 -10.19 11.80
CA ILE A 95 1.24 -9.10 12.10
C ILE A 95 -0.11 -9.38 11.45
N LEU A 96 -1.17 -9.31 12.26
CA LEU A 96 -2.55 -9.47 11.84
C LEU A 96 -3.29 -8.14 12.01
N VAL A 97 -4.01 -7.72 10.98
CA VAL A 97 -4.70 -6.43 10.93
C VAL A 97 -6.15 -6.66 10.46
N PRO A 98 -7.17 -6.04 11.09
CA PRO A 98 -8.54 -6.16 10.61
C PRO A 98 -8.70 -5.43 9.27
N ILE A 99 -9.34 -6.09 8.29
CA ILE A 99 -9.53 -5.54 6.94
C ILE A 99 -10.39 -4.26 6.95
N SER A 100 -11.31 -4.09 7.90
CA SER A 100 -12.14 -2.87 8.01
C SER A 100 -11.32 -1.59 8.15
N TRP A 101 -10.10 -1.66 8.72
CA TRP A 101 -9.24 -0.50 8.89
C TRP A 101 -8.87 0.15 7.55
N THR A 102 -8.59 -0.68 6.54
CA THR A 102 -8.24 -0.24 5.17
C THR A 102 -9.50 0.05 4.35
N SER A 103 -10.64 -0.52 4.75
CA SER A 103 -11.91 -0.48 4.03
C SER A 103 -11.82 -1.02 2.60
N ILE A 104 -10.90 -1.97 2.40
CA ILE A 104 -10.89 -2.83 1.23
C ILE A 104 -12.11 -3.75 1.29
N GLN A 105 -12.77 -3.91 0.16
CA GLN A 105 -13.95 -4.74 0.02
C GLN A 105 -13.60 -6.12 -0.55
N GLN A 106 -14.44 -7.12 -0.25
CA GLN A 106 -14.24 -8.48 -0.74
C GLN A 106 -14.14 -8.56 -2.28
N LYS A 107 -14.89 -7.73 -3.01
CA LYS A 107 -14.85 -7.67 -4.49
C LYS A 107 -13.55 -7.10 -5.06
N GLU A 108 -12.74 -6.47 -4.22
CA GLU A 108 -11.42 -5.93 -4.60
C GLU A 108 -10.29 -6.95 -4.37
N LEU A 109 -10.61 -8.09 -3.73
CA LEU A 109 -9.63 -9.13 -3.43
C LEU A 109 -9.43 -10.07 -4.62
N VAL A 110 -8.17 -10.41 -4.85
CA VAL A 110 -7.73 -11.30 -5.91
C VAL A 110 -7.02 -12.48 -5.27
N ALA A 111 -7.46 -13.69 -5.61
CA ALA A 111 -6.83 -14.90 -5.09
C ALA A 111 -5.41 -15.01 -5.66
N VAL A 112 -4.45 -15.28 -4.78
CA VAL A 112 -3.07 -15.55 -5.17
C VAL A 112 -2.91 -17.05 -5.25
N ASP A 113 -2.70 -17.57 -6.45
CA ASP A 113 -2.38 -18.98 -6.65
C ASP A 113 -0.90 -19.22 -6.30
N LEU A 114 -0.64 -19.46 -5.01
CA LEU A 114 0.66 -19.90 -4.53
C LEU A 114 0.56 -21.37 -4.15
N ALA A 115 1.17 -22.22 -4.96
CA ALA A 115 1.34 -23.65 -4.66
C ALA A 115 2.14 -23.91 -3.36
N THR A 116 2.73 -22.88 -2.76
CA THR A 116 3.73 -22.98 -1.69
C THR A 116 3.19 -22.67 -0.28
N LEU A 117 2.06 -21.96 -0.14
CA LEU A 117 1.47 -21.70 1.16
C LEU A 117 0.28 -22.62 1.40
N PRO A 118 0.12 -23.18 2.61
CA PRO A 118 -0.95 -24.14 2.86
C PRO A 118 -2.33 -23.49 2.86
N CYS A 119 -2.43 -22.18 3.11
CA CYS A 119 -3.67 -21.41 3.17
C CYS A 119 -3.93 -20.58 1.90
N SER A 120 -5.20 -20.29 1.62
CA SER A 120 -5.59 -19.37 0.54
C SER A 120 -5.14 -17.95 0.87
N LEU A 121 -4.17 -17.45 0.11
CA LEU A 121 -3.69 -16.08 0.20
C LEU A 121 -4.40 -15.21 -0.85
N TRP A 122 -4.72 -13.99 -0.46
CA TRP A 122 -5.34 -12.99 -1.30
C TRP A 122 -4.46 -11.75 -1.38
N THR A 123 -4.71 -10.94 -2.39
CA THR A 123 -4.04 -9.66 -2.60
C THR A 123 -5.02 -8.66 -3.21
N VAL A 124 -4.54 -7.45 -3.50
CA VAL A 124 -5.32 -6.41 -4.20
C VAL A 124 -4.52 -5.82 -5.35
N HIS A 125 -5.22 -5.29 -6.35
CA HIS A 125 -4.58 -4.52 -7.43
C HIS A 125 -4.26 -3.09 -7.00
N VAL A 126 -3.38 -2.42 -7.77
CA VAL A 126 -2.98 -1.02 -7.56
C VAL A 126 -4.16 -0.07 -7.29
N PRO A 127 -5.30 -0.12 -8.02
CA PRO A 127 -6.41 0.81 -7.76
C PRO A 127 -6.98 0.67 -6.34
N ALA A 128 -7.24 -0.57 -5.91
CA ALA A 128 -7.77 -0.85 -4.58
C ALA A 128 -6.76 -0.50 -3.48
N PHE A 129 -5.46 -0.76 -3.71
CA PHE A 129 -4.38 -0.29 -2.84
C PHE A 129 -4.37 1.23 -2.69
N CYS A 130 -4.41 1.97 -3.81
CA CYS A 130 -4.42 3.44 -3.81
C CYS A 130 -5.64 3.99 -3.06
N ALA A 131 -6.83 3.44 -3.30
CA ALA A 131 -8.05 3.83 -2.59
C ALA A 131 -7.94 3.55 -1.08
N ALA A 132 -7.40 2.40 -0.68
CA ALA A 132 -7.19 2.07 0.72
C ALA A 132 -6.24 3.06 1.40
N TYR A 133 -5.10 3.38 0.77
CA TYR A 133 -4.13 4.32 1.31
C TYR A 133 -4.67 5.76 1.36
N LEU A 134 -5.43 6.21 0.36
CA LEU A 134 -6.12 7.50 0.43
C LEU A 134 -7.08 7.57 1.61
N ARG A 135 -7.88 6.52 1.86
CA ARG A 135 -8.76 6.46 3.04
C ARG A 135 -7.98 6.52 4.35
N ILE A 136 -6.86 5.80 4.45
CA ILE A 136 -5.99 5.84 5.63
C ILE A 136 -5.45 7.25 5.83
N ILE A 137 -4.83 7.85 4.80
CA ILE A 137 -4.32 9.22 4.83
C ILE A 137 -5.39 10.19 5.34
N MET A 138 -6.60 10.11 4.77
CA MET A 138 -7.70 11.03 5.10
C MET A 138 -8.29 10.83 6.50
N ARG A 139 -8.22 9.62 7.06
CA ARG A 139 -8.69 9.31 8.42
C ARG A 139 -7.68 9.66 9.51
N GLU A 140 -6.42 9.86 9.13
CA GLU A 140 -5.36 10.19 10.07
C GLU A 140 -5.19 11.70 10.30
N ASN A 141 -4.60 12.03 11.45
CA ASN A 141 -4.32 13.42 11.80
C ASN A 141 -3.15 13.97 10.98
N ALA A 142 -3.18 15.27 10.71
CA ALA A 142 -2.04 15.98 10.12
C ALA A 142 -0.78 15.81 11.00
N GLY A 143 0.35 15.50 10.38
CA GLY A 143 1.63 15.29 11.07
C GLY A 143 1.79 13.96 11.80
N SER A 144 0.80 13.06 11.74
CA SER A 144 0.93 11.72 12.33
C SER A 144 1.90 10.84 11.52
N THR A 145 2.65 9.98 12.22
CA THR A 145 3.56 9.01 11.60
C THR A 145 2.84 8.10 10.61
N VAL A 146 1.65 7.62 10.96
CA VAL A 146 0.81 6.77 10.09
C VAL A 146 0.52 7.48 8.77
N ARG A 147 0.11 8.75 8.81
CA ARG A 147 -0.17 9.54 7.61
C ARG A 147 1.10 9.75 6.76
N SER A 148 2.24 10.01 7.40
CA SER A 148 3.51 10.19 6.68
C SER A 148 3.95 8.92 5.96
N ILE A 149 3.88 7.76 6.63
CA ILE A 149 4.19 6.46 6.02
C ILE A 149 3.22 6.18 4.88
N ALA A 150 1.91 6.36 5.09
CA ALA A 150 0.92 6.12 4.06
C ALA A 150 1.15 6.98 2.79
N LYS A 151 1.53 8.25 2.94
CA LYS A 151 1.89 9.10 1.80
C LYS A 151 3.13 8.59 1.07
N ALA A 152 4.17 8.21 1.81
CA ALA A 152 5.40 7.71 1.24
C ALA A 152 5.16 6.43 0.43
N ASP A 153 4.51 5.43 1.03
CA ASP A 153 4.16 4.17 0.37
C ASP A 153 3.28 4.40 -0.88
N LEU A 154 2.26 5.27 -0.78
CA LEU A 154 1.40 5.60 -1.92
C LEU A 154 2.20 6.24 -3.05
N ALA A 155 3.04 7.23 -2.74
CA ALA A 155 3.89 7.89 -3.72
C ALA A 155 4.89 6.91 -4.36
N SER A 156 5.48 6.02 -3.57
CA SER A 156 6.38 4.97 -4.06
C SER A 156 5.67 4.02 -5.02
N VAL A 157 4.52 3.45 -4.65
CA VAL A 157 3.78 2.55 -5.55
C VAL A 157 3.39 3.26 -6.84
N ILE A 158 2.95 4.51 -6.77
CA ILE A 158 2.65 5.30 -7.98
C ILE A 158 3.90 5.46 -8.85
N GLY A 159 5.02 5.88 -8.26
CA GLY A 159 6.29 6.05 -8.97
C GLY A 159 6.68 4.79 -9.74
N TYR A 160 6.78 3.67 -9.04
CA TYR A 160 7.24 2.41 -9.63
C TYR A 160 6.23 1.69 -10.52
N SER A 161 4.93 1.94 -10.35
CA SER A 161 3.91 1.31 -11.19
C SER A 161 3.57 2.11 -12.44
N MET A 162 3.81 3.42 -12.45
CA MET A 162 3.35 4.32 -13.52
C MET A 162 4.48 4.94 -14.34
N PHE A 163 5.69 5.05 -13.78
CA PHE A 163 6.83 5.71 -14.42
C PHE A 163 7.97 4.73 -14.63
N ASP A 164 8.81 5.00 -15.64
CA ASP A 164 9.96 4.15 -15.92
C ASP A 164 11.07 4.39 -14.88
N MET A 165 11.10 3.61 -13.82
CA MET A 165 12.14 3.72 -12.78
C MET A 165 13.45 3.01 -13.16
N SER A 166 13.66 2.62 -14.43
CA SER A 166 14.89 1.93 -14.86
C SER A 166 16.15 2.80 -14.77
N TYR A 167 15.98 4.13 -14.63
CA TYR A 167 17.06 5.08 -14.39
C TYR A 167 17.49 5.15 -12.91
N GLU A 168 16.95 4.35 -11.99
CA GLU A 168 17.44 4.34 -10.60
C GLU A 168 18.92 3.94 -10.51
N GLY A 169 19.79 4.95 -10.48
CA GLY A 169 21.25 4.85 -10.56
C GLY A 169 21.87 5.90 -11.48
N ASP A 170 21.17 6.26 -12.56
CA ASP A 170 21.41 7.45 -13.39
C ASP A 170 20.44 8.53 -12.91
N TYR A 171 20.92 9.36 -11.98
CA TYR A 171 20.12 10.41 -11.33
C TYR A 171 19.26 11.17 -12.35
N MET A 172 17.99 11.44 -12.01
CA MET A 172 17.22 12.53 -12.61
C MET A 172 18.17 13.73 -12.71
N PRO A 173 18.43 14.25 -13.92
CA PRO A 173 19.51 15.20 -14.12
C PRO A 173 19.30 16.39 -13.19
N THR A 174 20.34 16.69 -12.41
CA THR A 174 20.34 17.85 -11.55
C THR A 174 20.26 19.12 -12.42
N PRO A 175 19.84 20.27 -11.86
CA PRO A 175 19.91 21.54 -12.57
C PRO A 175 21.28 21.77 -13.24
N GLU A 176 22.36 21.34 -12.59
CA GLU A 176 23.74 21.37 -13.09
C GLU A 176 23.96 20.44 -14.29
N ASP A 177 23.40 19.22 -14.28
CA ASP A 177 23.45 18.30 -15.43
C ASP A 177 22.68 18.86 -16.63
N LEU A 178 21.55 19.53 -16.37
CA LEU A 178 20.75 20.20 -17.39
C LEU A 178 21.50 21.39 -18.02
N GLU A 179 22.42 22.06 -17.33
CA GLU A 179 23.21 23.16 -17.94
C GLU A 179 24.10 22.68 -19.10
N HIS A 180 24.50 21.41 -19.08
CA HIS A 180 25.38 20.81 -20.09
C HIS A 180 24.64 20.22 -21.30
N LEU A 181 23.32 20.05 -21.21
CA LEU A 181 22.48 19.57 -22.31
C LEU A 181 22.20 20.70 -23.30
N ASP A 182 22.21 20.35 -24.59
CA ASP A 182 21.76 21.27 -25.62
C ASP A 182 20.21 21.44 -25.60
N ALA A 183 19.72 22.40 -26.38
CA ALA A 183 18.28 22.71 -26.41
C ALA A 183 17.43 21.53 -26.91
N ALA A 184 17.96 20.72 -27.83
CA ALA A 184 17.25 19.58 -28.41
C ALA A 184 17.18 18.41 -27.42
N GLU A 185 18.23 18.19 -26.64
CA GLU A 185 18.27 17.19 -25.57
C GLU A 185 17.28 17.52 -24.45
N LYS A 186 17.20 18.80 -24.06
CA LYS A 186 16.20 19.29 -23.08
C LYS A 186 14.77 19.12 -23.58
N GLU A 187 14.52 19.47 -24.85
CA GLU A 187 13.21 19.34 -25.46
C GLU A 187 12.78 17.87 -25.51
N LYS A 188 13.66 16.97 -25.96
CA LYS A 188 13.39 15.53 -25.98
C LYS A 188 13.09 14.95 -24.59
N MET A 189 13.81 15.40 -23.56
CA MET A 189 13.56 14.97 -22.19
C MET A 189 12.18 15.44 -21.71
N ALA A 190 11.84 16.71 -21.93
CA ALA A 190 10.53 17.24 -21.57
C ALA A 190 9.37 16.56 -22.34
N GLU A 191 9.59 16.19 -23.61
CA GLU A 191 8.63 15.42 -24.41
C GLU A 191 8.43 14.00 -23.84
N ASN A 192 9.52 13.34 -23.42
CA ASN A 192 9.45 12.02 -22.78
C ASN A 192 8.69 12.09 -21.45
N ASP A 193 9.03 13.04 -20.57
CA ASP A 193 8.35 13.23 -19.28
C ASP A 193 6.84 13.50 -19.48
N ALA A 194 6.50 14.33 -20.47
CA ALA A 194 5.10 14.62 -20.82
C ALA A 194 4.37 13.37 -21.35
N LEU A 195 5.04 12.52 -22.12
CA LEU A 195 4.49 11.26 -22.63
C LEU A 195 4.26 10.26 -21.50
N GLU A 196 5.22 10.09 -20.59
CA GLU A 196 5.07 9.21 -19.41
C GLU A 196 3.92 9.67 -18.53
N MET A 197 3.85 10.97 -18.25
CA MET A 197 2.74 11.56 -17.51
C MET A 197 1.39 11.32 -18.20
N ALA A 198 1.31 11.50 -19.52
CA ALA A 198 0.09 11.26 -20.28
C ALA A 198 -0.34 9.77 -20.23
N ASN A 199 0.63 8.86 -20.32
CA ASN A 199 0.40 7.41 -20.22
C ASN A 199 -0.09 7.02 -18.81
N ALA A 200 0.54 7.54 -17.76
CA ALA A 200 0.13 7.33 -16.37
C ALA A 200 -1.32 7.78 -16.14
N LEU A 201 -1.66 9.01 -16.58
CA LEU A 201 -3.02 9.53 -16.47
C LEU A 201 -4.04 8.75 -17.31
N SER A 202 -3.64 8.24 -18.47
CA SER A 202 -4.48 7.37 -19.31
C SER A 202 -4.75 6.03 -18.61
N SER A 203 -3.72 5.42 -18.02
CA SER A 203 -3.82 4.19 -17.23
C SER A 203 -4.81 4.36 -16.07
N ILE A 204 -4.68 5.42 -15.27
CA ILE A 204 -5.58 5.68 -14.13
C ILE A 204 -7.04 5.83 -14.56
N LYS A 205 -7.31 6.41 -15.74
CA LYS A 205 -8.69 6.52 -16.27
C LYS A 205 -9.30 5.16 -16.62
N GLN A 206 -8.48 4.16 -16.91
CA GLN A 206 -8.90 2.81 -17.26
C GLN A 206 -8.98 1.87 -16.05
N TRP A 207 -8.48 2.29 -14.88
CA TRP A 207 -8.57 1.47 -13.67
C TRP A 207 -10.00 1.12 -13.32
N GLU A 208 -10.21 -0.11 -12.85
CA GLU A 208 -11.52 -0.53 -12.36
C GLU A 208 -11.58 -0.28 -10.86
N PHE A 209 -12.49 0.61 -10.46
CA PHE A 209 -12.83 0.84 -9.07
C PHE A 209 -14.22 0.29 -8.79
N THR A 210 -14.44 0.02 -7.51
CA THR A 210 -15.80 -0.20 -7.00
C THR A 210 -16.57 1.11 -6.96
N GLU A 211 -17.91 1.06 -7.01
CA GLU A 211 -18.75 2.27 -6.94
C GLU A 211 -18.40 3.15 -5.72
N GLU A 212 -18.06 2.54 -4.59
CA GLU A 212 -17.70 3.24 -3.35
C GLU A 212 -16.24 3.74 -3.32
N ALA A 213 -15.43 3.35 -4.30
CA ALA A 213 -14.04 3.76 -4.48
C ALA A 213 -13.82 4.67 -5.69
N GLU A 214 -14.84 4.93 -6.51
CA GLU A 214 -14.70 5.70 -7.76
C GLU A 214 -14.18 7.13 -7.52
N TRP A 215 -14.48 7.74 -6.36
CA TRP A 215 -13.92 9.04 -5.96
C TRP A 215 -12.39 9.05 -5.92
N ALA A 216 -11.76 7.90 -5.65
CA ALA A 216 -10.31 7.78 -5.58
C ALA A 216 -9.68 8.03 -6.95
N ARG A 217 -10.38 7.74 -8.06
CA ARG A 217 -9.86 7.98 -9.41
C ARG A 217 -9.53 9.46 -9.62
N ASP A 218 -10.46 10.35 -9.30
CA ASP A 218 -10.25 11.79 -9.49
C ASP A 218 -9.10 12.30 -8.61
N MET A 219 -9.05 11.88 -7.34
CA MET A 219 -7.95 12.25 -6.46
C MET A 219 -6.60 11.74 -6.97
N MET A 220 -6.53 10.49 -7.46
CA MET A 220 -5.31 9.94 -8.06
C MET A 220 -4.88 10.71 -9.31
N LEU A 221 -5.82 11.10 -10.18
CA LEU A 221 -5.52 11.94 -11.34
C LEU A 221 -4.95 13.29 -10.93
N GLN A 222 -5.51 13.92 -9.89
CA GLN A 222 -5.00 15.20 -9.37
C GLN A 222 -3.62 15.07 -8.74
N LEU A 223 -3.37 14.01 -7.97
CA LEU A 223 -2.07 13.73 -7.36
C LEU A 223 -0.99 13.48 -8.42
N VAL A 224 -1.26 12.59 -9.37
CA VAL A 224 -0.29 12.21 -10.41
C VAL A 224 0.01 13.38 -11.36
N SER A 225 -1.00 14.19 -11.70
CA SER A 225 -0.79 15.40 -12.51
C SER A 225 -0.12 16.55 -11.76
N GLY A 226 0.19 16.41 -10.46
CA GLY A 226 0.78 17.45 -9.63
C GLY A 226 -0.16 18.62 -9.29
N LYS A 227 -1.46 18.52 -9.61
CA LYS A 227 -2.46 19.54 -9.28
C LYS A 227 -2.81 19.56 -7.80
N LEU A 228 -2.65 18.41 -7.14
CA LEU A 228 -2.87 18.23 -5.71
C LEU A 228 -1.58 17.69 -5.09
N SER A 229 -1.13 18.30 -3.99
CA SER A 229 -0.06 17.75 -3.18
C SER A 229 -0.61 16.70 -2.21
N TYR A 230 0.19 15.67 -1.90
CA TYR A 230 -0.13 14.74 -0.81
C TYR A 230 -0.35 15.46 0.53
N ASP A 231 0.31 16.59 0.74
CA ASP A 231 0.15 17.39 1.96
C ASP A 231 -1.21 18.07 2.08
N ASP A 232 -1.82 18.38 0.94
CA ASP A 232 -3.12 19.05 0.86
C ASP A 232 -4.31 18.07 0.91
N LEU A 233 -4.05 16.75 0.91
CA LEU A 233 -5.09 15.75 1.08
C LEU A 233 -5.90 16.01 2.37
N PRO A 234 -7.23 15.76 2.40
CA PRO A 234 -8.05 15.95 3.60
C PRO A 234 -7.48 15.20 4.80
N THR A 235 -7.73 15.68 6.01
CA THR A 235 -7.30 15.01 7.26
C THR A 235 -8.49 14.89 8.21
N ARG A 236 -8.38 14.04 9.23
CA ARG A 236 -9.40 13.97 10.29
C ARG A 236 -9.55 15.27 11.06
N SER A 237 -8.46 16.02 11.24
CA SER A 237 -8.46 17.31 11.93
C SER A 237 -8.91 18.48 11.05
N ARG A 238 -8.99 18.27 9.73
CA ARG A 238 -9.51 19.20 8.73
C ARG A 238 -10.31 18.42 7.68
N PRO A 239 -11.52 17.93 8.01
CA PRO A 239 -12.43 17.42 7.00
C PRO A 239 -12.77 18.59 6.08
N GLU A 240 -12.58 18.40 4.77
CA GLU A 240 -12.65 19.47 3.77
C GLU A 240 -13.86 20.40 3.92
N VAL A 241 -13.58 21.70 3.89
CA VAL A 241 -14.53 22.71 3.45
C VAL A 241 -14.35 22.79 1.93
N TRP A 242 -15.36 22.36 1.16
CA TRP A 242 -15.65 22.58 -0.29
C TRP A 242 -15.59 21.39 -1.26
N LEU A 243 -16.79 20.92 -1.63
CA LEU A 243 -17.28 20.88 -3.01
C LEU A 243 -18.67 21.53 -3.05
N LYS A 244 -18.74 22.83 -3.34
CA LYS A 244 -19.90 23.40 -4.04
C LYS A 244 -19.38 24.07 -5.29
N PRO A 245 -19.97 23.82 -6.48
CA PRO A 245 -19.67 24.62 -7.65
C PRO A 245 -19.98 26.07 -7.32
N LYS A 246 -19.08 26.98 -7.68
CA LYS A 246 -19.44 28.38 -7.85
C LYS A 246 -20.55 28.41 -8.90
N VAL A 247 -21.79 28.57 -8.44
CA VAL A 247 -22.87 29.05 -9.29
C VAL A 247 -22.43 30.46 -9.69
N GLU A 248 -22.07 30.63 -10.96
CA GLU A 248 -21.98 31.94 -11.58
C GLU A 248 -23.33 32.62 -11.40
N ASN A 249 -23.35 33.65 -10.56
CA ASN A 249 -24.47 34.57 -10.50
C ASN A 249 -24.06 35.83 -11.27
N THR A 250 -24.77 36.02 -12.38
CA THR A 250 -25.02 37.26 -13.16
C THR A 250 -23.86 37.95 -13.83
#